data_AF-A0A1G9UQI2-F1
#
_entry.id   AF-A0A1G9UQI2-F1
#
_cell.length_a   1.000
_cell.length_b   1.000
_cell.length_c   1.000
_cell.angle_alpha   90.00
_cell.angle_beta   90.00
_cell.angle_gamma   90.00
#
_symmetry.space_group_name_H-M   'P 1'
#
loop_
_entity.id
_entity.type
_entity.pdbx_description
1 polymer ?
#
loop_
_entity_poly.entity_id
_entity_poly.type
_entity_poly.pdbx_seq_one_letter_code
_entity_poly.pdbx_strand_id
1 'polypeptide(L)'
;MKPFQPIALLSLPLAVLLAACGQSASSTETVEFLVGNPERLKELRQQCKTDRAKLGDELCNRVAEATRRRFVGDGKVPYTPPKEQPKF
;
A
#
# COMPACT_ATOMS: atom_id res chain seq x y z
N MET A 1 19.35 60.05 5.52
CA MET A 1 18.35 59.44 6.40
C MET A 1 18.02 58.04 5.86
N LYS A 2 18.45 56.98 6.55
CA LYS A 2 18.09 55.56 6.28
C LYS A 2 16.89 55.19 7.18
N PRO A 3 16.02 54.26 6.78
CA PRO A 3 16.23 52.86 7.18
C PRO A 3 15.93 51.89 6.03
N PHE A 4 16.77 50.91 5.69
CA PHE A 4 17.07 49.69 6.45
C PHE A 4 15.80 48.99 6.96
N GLN A 5 15.05 48.30 6.10
CA GLN A 5 14.70 46.92 6.41
C GLN A 5 14.41 46.05 5.17
N PRO A 6 14.81 44.76 5.22
CA PRO A 6 14.80 43.79 4.14
C PRO A 6 13.66 42.79 4.29
N ILE A 7 12.82 42.60 3.27
CA ILE A 7 11.88 41.48 3.22
C ILE A 7 11.96 40.85 1.81
N ALA A 8 13.20 40.69 1.33
CA ALA A 8 13.52 39.53 0.53
C ALA A 8 13.75 38.39 1.54
N LEU A 9 13.19 37.21 1.29
CA LEU A 9 13.21 35.99 2.13
C LEU A 9 11.96 35.75 2.98
N LEU A 10 10.76 35.74 2.39
CA LEU A 10 9.67 34.94 2.95
C LEU A 10 8.71 34.41 1.87
N SER A 11 9.26 33.82 0.82
CA SER A 11 8.44 33.28 -0.29
C SER A 11 9.04 32.02 -0.89
N LEU A 12 9.52 31.10 -0.06
CA LEU A 12 9.89 29.75 -0.47
C LEU A 12 9.90 28.84 0.78
N PRO A 13 9.24 27.65 0.82
CA PRO A 13 8.39 27.00 -0.17
C PRO A 13 7.10 26.38 0.42
N LEU A 14 5.92 26.76 -0.07
CA LEU A 14 4.70 25.93 0.16
C LEU A 14 4.74 24.61 -0.65
N ALA A 15 5.68 24.49 -1.59
CA ALA A 15 5.85 23.33 -2.45
C ALA A 15 6.30 22.06 -1.71
N VAL A 16 6.93 22.16 -0.53
CA VAL A 16 7.39 20.96 0.22
C VAL A 16 6.23 20.26 0.94
N LEU A 17 5.13 20.95 1.24
CA LEU A 17 3.94 20.33 1.85
C LEU A 17 3.16 19.45 0.85
N LEU A 18 3.30 19.69 -0.46
CA LEU A 18 2.64 18.90 -1.49
C LEU A 18 3.30 17.53 -1.73
N ALA A 19 4.56 17.34 -1.32
CA ALA A 19 5.21 16.02 -1.35
C ALA A 19 4.69 15.06 -0.25
N ALA A 20 3.96 15.59 0.74
CA ALA A 20 3.27 14.79 1.75
C ALA A 20 1.83 14.41 1.35
N CYS A 21 1.29 15.02 0.28
CA CYS A 21 -0.01 14.66 -0.27
C CYS A 21 0.18 13.59 -1.35
N GLY A 22 0.44 12.36 -0.89
CA GLY A 22 0.11 11.12 -1.61
C GLY A 22 0.44 11.10 -3.10
N GLN A 23 1.71 11.03 -3.46
CA GLN A 23 2.08 10.22 -4.62
C GLN A 23 1.87 8.76 -4.23
N SER A 24 0.61 8.40 -4.04
CA SER A 24 0.21 7.04 -3.78
C SER A 24 0.72 6.24 -4.96
N ALA A 25 1.58 5.26 -4.72
CA ALA A 25 1.91 4.21 -5.69
C ALA A 25 0.67 3.37 -6.09
N SER A 26 -0.53 3.93 -5.91
CA SER A 26 -1.80 3.23 -5.81
C SER A 26 -2.45 2.93 -7.14
N SER A 27 -2.05 3.57 -8.23
CA SER A 27 -2.61 3.24 -9.55
C SER A 27 -2.08 1.91 -10.11
N THR A 28 -0.85 1.52 -9.77
CA THR A 28 -0.22 0.30 -10.29
C THR A 28 -0.29 -0.88 -9.31
N GLU A 29 -0.23 -0.63 -8.01
CA GLU A 29 -0.20 -1.69 -6.98
C GLU A 29 -1.61 -2.19 -6.60
N THR A 30 -2.43 -2.54 -7.61
CA THR A 30 -3.75 -3.15 -7.40
C THR A 30 -3.62 -4.59 -6.87
N VAL A 31 -4.69 -5.12 -6.28
CA VAL A 31 -4.70 -6.49 -5.75
C VAL A 31 -4.39 -7.50 -6.85
N GLU A 32 -4.97 -7.31 -8.03
CA GLU A 32 -4.85 -8.15 -9.21
C GLU A 32 -3.42 -8.13 -9.74
N PHE A 33 -2.81 -6.94 -9.80
CA PHE A 33 -1.40 -6.79 -10.15
C PHE A 33 -0.50 -7.51 -9.16
N LEU A 34 -0.72 -7.33 -7.86
CA LEU A 34 0.09 -7.95 -6.81
C LEU A 34 -0.09 -9.47 -6.74
N VAL A 35 -1.28 -9.99 -7.05
CA VAL A 35 -1.51 -11.44 -7.23
C VAL A 35 -0.64 -11.97 -8.38
N GLY A 36 -0.61 -11.25 -9.51
CA GLY A 36 0.18 -11.60 -10.70
C GLY A 36 1.70 -11.41 -10.54
N ASN A 37 2.15 -10.58 -9.59
CA ASN A 37 3.56 -10.21 -9.42
C ASN A 37 4.10 -10.60 -8.02
N PRO A 38 4.53 -11.87 -7.82
CA PRO A 38 4.96 -12.37 -6.50
C PRO A 38 6.15 -11.63 -5.90
N GLU A 39 7.14 -11.29 -6.72
CA GLU A 39 8.36 -10.63 -6.25
C GLU A 39 8.04 -9.26 -5.68
N ARG A 40 7.21 -8.47 -6.38
CA ARG A 40 6.76 -7.16 -5.91
C ARG A 40 5.91 -7.27 -4.64
N LEU A 41 5.02 -8.27 -4.59
CA LEU A 41 4.21 -8.54 -3.41
C LEU A 41 5.08 -8.89 -2.18
N LYS A 42 6.15 -9.66 -2.38
CA LYS A 42 7.08 -10.06 -1.31
C LYS A 42 7.84 -8.85 -0.74
N GLU A 43 8.34 -7.96 -1.58
CA GLU A 43 9.01 -6.72 -1.17
C GLU A 43 8.08 -5.84 -0.34
N LEU A 44 6.88 -5.55 -0.87
CA LEU A 44 5.89 -4.73 -0.18
C LEU A 44 5.44 -5.37 1.14
N ARG A 45 5.35 -6.70 1.21
CA ARG A 45 5.04 -7.40 2.47
C ARG A 45 6.11 -7.20 3.53
N GLN A 46 7.39 -7.07 3.17
CA GLN A 46 8.44 -6.73 4.13
C GLN A 46 8.35 -5.25 4.54
N GLN A 47 8.19 -4.35 3.57
CA GLN A 47 8.07 -2.92 3.84
C GLN A 47 6.84 -2.59 4.70
N CYS A 48 5.70 -3.27 4.50
CA CYS A 48 4.52 -3.11 5.34
C CYS A 48 4.69 -3.57 6.79
N LYS A 49 5.71 -4.37 7.11
CA LYS A 49 6.03 -4.72 8.50
C LYS A 49 6.85 -3.64 9.20
N THR A 50 7.74 -2.97 8.47
CA THR A 50 8.70 -2.01 9.02
C THR A 50 8.22 -0.56 8.91
N ASP A 51 7.57 -0.22 7.79
CA ASP A 51 7.31 1.16 7.36
C ASP A 51 5.83 1.40 7.02
N ARG A 52 4.91 0.70 7.70
CA ARG A 52 3.45 0.81 7.46
C ARG A 52 2.95 2.26 7.47
N ALA A 53 3.43 3.07 8.41
CA ALA A 53 3.05 4.49 8.51
C ALA A 53 3.46 5.33 7.29
N LYS A 54 4.53 4.94 6.58
CA LYS A 54 5.00 5.61 5.36
C LYS A 54 4.25 5.13 4.11
N LEU A 55 3.98 3.83 4.03
CA LEU A 55 3.29 3.22 2.90
C LEU A 55 1.78 3.46 2.89
N GLY A 56 1.19 3.64 4.07
CA GLY A 56 -0.25 3.80 4.25
C GLY A 56 -1.00 2.48 4.40
N ASP A 57 -2.07 2.53 5.19
CA ASP A 57 -2.89 1.36 5.51
C ASP A 57 -3.56 0.75 4.28
N GLU A 58 -4.02 1.59 3.35
CA GLU A 58 -4.70 1.13 2.14
C GLU A 58 -3.80 0.21 1.29
N LEU A 59 -2.54 0.60 1.07
CA LEU A 59 -1.60 -0.21 0.32
C LEU A 59 -1.30 -1.52 1.05
N CYS A 60 -1.03 -1.47 2.35
CA CYS A 60 -0.76 -2.68 3.12
C CYS A 60 -1.97 -3.61 3.24
N ASN A 61 -3.19 -3.09 3.18
CA ASN A 61 -4.42 -3.89 3.11
C ASN A 61 -4.54 -4.59 1.74
N ARG A 62 -4.24 -3.91 0.63
CA ARG A 62 -4.18 -4.54 -0.70
C ARG A 62 -3.11 -5.63 -0.79
N VAL A 63 -1.93 -5.41 -0.20
CA VAL A 63 -0.86 -6.42 -0.08
C VAL A 63 -1.32 -7.63 0.74
N ALA A 64 -2.02 -7.41 1.85
CA ALA A 64 -2.57 -8.48 2.66
C ALA A 64 -3.64 -9.28 1.89
N GLU A 65 -4.52 -8.60 1.17
CA GLU A 65 -5.53 -9.24 0.33
C GLU A 65 -4.89 -10.05 -0.82
N ALA A 66 -3.94 -9.47 -1.55
CA ALA A 66 -3.23 -10.16 -2.63
C ALA A 66 -2.50 -11.39 -2.10
N THR A 67 -1.87 -11.29 -0.91
CA THR A 67 -1.29 -12.45 -0.24
C THR A 67 -2.38 -13.50 0.02
N ARG A 68 -3.51 -13.14 0.64
CA ARG A 68 -4.61 -14.06 0.92
C ARG A 68 -5.11 -14.76 -0.33
N ARG A 69 -5.35 -14.00 -1.41
CA ARG A 69 -5.87 -14.53 -2.68
C ARG A 69 -4.93 -15.55 -3.31
N ARG A 70 -3.61 -15.39 -3.18
CA ARG A 70 -2.64 -16.38 -3.69
C ARG A 70 -2.65 -17.70 -2.93
N PHE A 71 -2.98 -17.71 -1.64
CA PHE A 71 -2.96 -18.92 -0.82
C PHE A 71 -4.34 -19.58 -0.69
N VAL A 72 -5.37 -18.78 -0.41
CA VAL A 72 -6.74 -19.25 -0.11
C VAL A 72 -7.65 -19.14 -1.34
N GLY A 73 -7.23 -18.41 -2.37
CA GLY A 73 -8.09 -18.04 -3.49
C GLY A 73 -8.91 -16.79 -3.20
N ASP A 74 -9.76 -16.42 -4.16
CA ASP A 74 -10.60 -15.23 -4.08
C ASP A 74 -11.86 -15.41 -3.20
N GLY A 75 -12.03 -16.58 -2.58
CA GLY A 75 -13.16 -16.89 -1.70
C GLY A 75 -14.47 -17.12 -2.45
N LYS A 76 -14.44 -17.24 -3.78
CA LYS A 76 -15.63 -17.56 -4.59
C LYS A 76 -15.84 -19.07 -4.77
N VAL A 77 -14.90 -19.89 -4.31
CA VAL A 77 -15.02 -21.35 -4.39
C VAL A 77 -16.03 -21.83 -3.35
N PRO A 78 -17.16 -22.44 -3.76
CA PRO A 78 -18.16 -22.93 -2.82
C PRO A 78 -17.59 -24.08 -1.99
N TYR A 79 -18.00 -24.15 -0.72
CA TYR A 79 -17.65 -25.26 0.15
C TYR A 79 -18.20 -26.57 -0.44
N THR A 80 -17.32 -27.55 -0.66
CA THR A 80 -17.68 -28.86 -1.19
C THR A 80 -17.44 -29.91 -0.10
N PRO A 81 -18.43 -30.20 0.75
CA PRO A 81 -18.29 -31.22 1.77
C PRO A 81 -18.11 -32.61 1.13
N PRO A 82 -17.31 -33.49 1.75
CA PRO A 82 -17.25 -34.90 1.36
C PRO A 82 -18.64 -35.55 1.43
N LYS A 83 -18.96 -36.41 0.45
CA LYS A 83 -20.23 -37.19 0.45
C LYS A 83 -20.24 -38.27 1.54
N GLU A 84 -19.07 -38.79 1.87
CA GLU A 84 -18.89 -39.80 2.92
C GLU A 84 -18.38 -39.11 4.20
N GLN A 85 -18.86 -39.59 5.34
CA GLN A 85 -18.36 -39.10 6.63
C GLN A 85 -16.88 -39.50 6.80
N PRO A 86 -16.02 -38.59 7.26
CA PRO A 86 -14.63 -38.93 7.54
C PRO A 86 -14.58 -40.01 8.63
N LYS A 87 -13.83 -41.09 8.36
CA LYS A 87 -13.50 -42.10 9.36
C LYS A 87 -12.25 -41.60 10.10
N PHE A 88 -12.37 -41.33 11.39
CA PHE A 88 -11.28 -40.95 12.29
C PHE A 88 -10.95 -42.10 13.24
#